data_AF-A0A4R1WYV2-F1
#
_entry.id   AF-A0A4R1WYV2-F1
#
_cell.length_a   1.000
_cell.length_b   1.000
_cell.length_c   1.000
_cell.angle_alpha   90.00
_cell.angle_beta   90.00
_cell.angle_gamma   90.00
#
_symmetry.space_group_name_H-M   'P 1'
#
loop_
_entity.id
_entity.type
_entity.pdbx_description
1 polymer ?
#
loop_
_entity_poly.entity_id
_entity_poly.type
_entity_poly.pdbx_seq_one_letter_code
_entity_poly.pdbx_strand_id
1 'polypeptide(L)'
;MKDIISAVGFCNRTGKGDLSVLDASLREIAETGANACEIGIYGEEIIAGGRIIEDRTRRVVDIVRPYDFQKLSLHGQIVSNFMDRQHLHLQKKVVRAMLELCDRLGAGILVHHSGAALLGPDENGADLDQMERDALAEMGEVARGYGVRIVLENIFTTESGQYRQTPRQVAETVRAVGSDNVVALIDFSHAYIESTFKGLDFRDELRAMAPVTGHLHVHDSFGLPYTRKTFYHPAEATALGIGDLHLPIGWGDIAWEEIFSELTFLPDTTLIMEIDSGRFLDQQPGCLTQARTLATLVNERASAATREALRA
;
A
#
# COMPACT_ATOMS: atom_id res chain seq x y z
N MET A 1 26.12 2.75 1.19
CA MET A 1 25.03 1.76 1.36
C MET A 1 23.78 2.36 0.76
N LYS A 2 22.85 1.53 0.28
CA LYS A 2 21.53 2.03 -0.11
C LYS A 2 20.73 2.34 1.15
N ASP A 3 19.94 3.40 1.12
CA ASP A 3 19.03 3.77 2.20
C ASP A 3 17.96 2.67 2.41
N ILE A 4 17.46 2.55 3.65
CA ILE A 4 16.33 1.66 3.95
C ILE A 4 15.07 2.23 3.30
N ILE A 5 14.72 3.47 3.61
CA ILE A 5 13.68 4.22 2.89
C ILE A 5 14.37 5.09 1.85
N SER A 6 14.14 4.77 0.58
CA SER A 6 14.90 5.26 -0.58
C SER A 6 14.16 6.31 -1.40
N ALA A 7 12.84 6.39 -1.26
CA ALA A 7 12.00 7.39 -1.91
C ALA A 7 10.73 7.65 -1.08
N VAL A 8 10.23 8.88 -1.19
CA VAL A 8 9.09 9.43 -0.47
C VAL A 8 8.18 10.14 -1.48
N GLY A 9 6.90 9.80 -1.46
CA GLY A 9 5.95 10.27 -2.46
C GLY A 9 4.51 10.28 -2.01
N PHE A 10 3.62 10.49 -2.97
CA PHE A 10 2.17 10.49 -2.77
C PHE A 10 1.49 9.53 -3.75
N CYS A 11 0.31 9.06 -3.37
CA CYS A 11 -0.63 8.47 -4.31
C CYS A 11 -1.33 9.59 -5.11
N ASN A 12 -1.51 9.36 -6.41
CA ASN A 12 -2.20 10.32 -7.28
C ASN A 12 -3.72 10.25 -7.10
N ARG A 13 -4.42 11.32 -7.46
CA ARG A 13 -5.88 11.29 -7.59
C ARG A 13 -6.28 10.49 -8.81
N THR A 14 -7.19 9.56 -8.61
CA THR A 14 -7.87 8.85 -9.69
C THR A 14 -9.04 9.65 -10.25
N GLY A 15 -9.23 9.58 -11.57
CA GLY A 15 -10.34 10.23 -12.26
C GLY A 15 -11.60 9.36 -12.37
N LYS A 16 -12.40 9.64 -13.41
CA LYS A 16 -13.64 8.90 -13.73
C LYS A 16 -13.43 7.85 -14.83
N GLY A 17 -12.19 7.39 -15.03
CA GLY A 17 -11.86 6.44 -16.10
C GLY A 17 -11.57 7.06 -17.46
N ASP A 18 -11.25 8.36 -17.55
CA ASP A 18 -11.00 9.07 -18.82
C ASP A 18 -9.61 9.72 -18.93
N LEU A 19 -8.73 9.48 -17.94
CA LEU A 19 -7.39 10.06 -17.81
C LEU A 19 -7.35 11.58 -17.62
N SER A 20 -8.50 12.27 -17.50
CA SER A 20 -8.56 13.74 -17.43
C SER A 20 -7.89 14.32 -16.18
N VAL A 21 -7.81 13.53 -15.10
CA VAL A 21 -7.23 13.92 -13.81
C VAL A 21 -5.77 13.51 -13.69
N LEU A 22 -5.33 12.49 -14.44
CA LEU A 22 -4.02 11.87 -14.27
C LEU A 22 -2.88 12.89 -14.44
N ASP A 23 -2.83 13.62 -15.55
CA ASP A 23 -1.75 14.60 -15.82
C ASP A 23 -1.69 15.68 -14.74
N ALA A 24 -2.84 16.28 -14.40
CA ALA A 24 -2.90 17.31 -13.37
C ALA A 24 -2.43 16.79 -12.01
N SER A 25 -2.84 15.58 -11.63
CA SER A 25 -2.43 14.98 -10.36
C SER A 25 -0.94 14.63 -10.32
N LEU A 26 -0.36 14.12 -11.40
CA LEU A 26 1.08 13.82 -11.44
C LEU A 26 1.91 15.09 -11.39
N ARG A 27 1.47 16.15 -12.07
CA ARG A 27 2.08 17.48 -12.01
C ARG A 27 2.11 18.03 -10.60
N GLU A 28 0.98 17.99 -9.90
CA GLU A 28 0.91 18.48 -8.53
C GLU A 28 1.88 17.74 -7.61
N ILE A 29 1.95 16.40 -7.72
CA ILE A 29 2.91 15.59 -6.95
C ILE A 29 4.35 15.98 -7.31
N ALA A 30 4.68 16.10 -8.60
CA ALA A 30 6.01 16.49 -9.04
C ALA A 30 6.41 17.88 -8.52
N GLU A 31 5.47 18.83 -8.50
CA GLU A 31 5.67 20.19 -7.99
C GLU A 31 5.89 20.25 -6.47
N THR A 32 5.43 19.25 -5.70
CA THR A 32 5.79 19.15 -4.27
C THR A 32 7.29 18.87 -4.04
N GLY A 33 7.98 18.35 -5.07
CA GLY A 33 9.35 17.85 -4.97
C GLY A 33 9.47 16.46 -4.39
N ALA A 34 8.38 15.69 -4.28
CA ALA A 34 8.39 14.26 -4.02
C ALA A 34 9.24 13.51 -5.07
N ASN A 35 9.95 12.45 -4.66
CA ASN A 35 10.75 11.63 -5.58
C ASN A 35 10.12 10.26 -5.87
N ALA A 36 8.98 9.93 -5.26
CA ALA A 36 8.15 8.81 -5.65
C ALA A 36 6.73 9.26 -6.02
N CYS A 37 6.06 8.44 -6.83
CA CYS A 37 4.62 8.55 -7.06
C CYS A 37 4.03 7.14 -7.13
N GLU A 38 2.85 6.98 -6.53
CA GLU A 38 2.01 5.82 -6.74
C GLU A 38 0.83 6.17 -7.64
N ILE A 39 0.60 5.36 -8.68
CA ILE A 39 -0.49 5.58 -9.64
C ILE A 39 -1.64 4.60 -9.38
N GLY A 40 -2.81 5.13 -9.05
CA GLY A 40 -4.08 4.43 -8.91
C GLY A 40 -4.65 3.92 -10.24
N ILE A 41 -4.07 2.85 -10.80
CA ILE A 41 -4.48 2.33 -12.11
C ILE A 41 -5.88 1.69 -12.12
N TYR A 42 -6.42 1.36 -10.95
CA TYR A 42 -7.79 0.85 -10.81
C TYR A 42 -8.86 1.86 -11.25
N GLY A 43 -8.56 3.16 -11.16
CA GLY A 43 -9.52 4.23 -11.47
C GLY A 43 -9.57 4.66 -12.94
N GLU A 44 -8.70 4.13 -13.80
CA GLU A 44 -8.48 4.67 -15.16
C GLU A 44 -8.99 3.77 -16.30
N GLU A 45 -9.72 2.70 -15.98
CA GLU A 45 -10.28 1.73 -16.94
C GLU A 45 -9.25 1.22 -17.97
N ILE A 46 -8.03 0.92 -17.53
CA ILE A 46 -6.93 0.51 -18.43
C ILE A 46 -7.04 -0.98 -18.82
N ILE A 47 -7.72 -1.78 -17.99
CA ILE A 47 -7.84 -3.24 -18.14
C ILE A 47 -9.32 -3.62 -18.29
N ALA A 48 -9.65 -4.42 -19.31
CA ALA A 48 -10.99 -4.98 -19.53
C ALA A 48 -10.96 -6.51 -19.62
N GLY A 49 -11.65 -7.18 -18.70
CA GLY A 49 -11.71 -8.65 -18.65
C GLY A 49 -10.33 -9.30 -18.47
N GLY A 50 -9.43 -8.65 -17.74
CA GLY A 50 -8.05 -9.11 -17.53
C GLY A 50 -7.13 -8.93 -18.73
N ARG A 51 -7.47 -8.02 -19.66
CA ARG A 51 -6.64 -7.66 -20.82
C ARG A 51 -6.39 -6.17 -20.86
N ILE A 52 -5.17 -5.79 -21.18
CA ILE A 52 -4.77 -4.39 -21.37
C ILE A 52 -5.53 -3.79 -22.56
N ILE A 53 -6.06 -2.58 -22.39
CA ILE A 53 -6.59 -1.76 -23.48
C ILE A 53 -5.43 -0.93 -24.03
N GLU A 54 -4.92 -1.34 -25.20
CA GLU A 54 -3.68 -0.79 -25.79
C GLU A 54 -3.72 0.72 -26.01
N ASP A 55 -4.81 1.27 -26.55
CA ASP A 55 -4.92 2.72 -26.79
C ASP A 55 -4.87 3.53 -25.48
N ARG A 56 -5.58 3.07 -24.44
CA ARG A 56 -5.57 3.70 -23.12
C ARG A 56 -4.19 3.60 -22.47
N THR A 57 -3.54 2.44 -22.58
CA THR A 57 -2.21 2.23 -22.01
C THR A 57 -1.18 3.13 -22.65
N ARG A 58 -1.20 3.29 -23.97
CA ARG A 58 -0.34 4.25 -24.66
C ARG A 58 -0.55 5.67 -24.13
N ARG A 59 -1.81 6.10 -23.96
CA ARG A 59 -2.12 7.43 -23.39
C ARG A 59 -1.59 7.59 -21.97
N VAL A 60 -1.71 6.57 -21.12
CA VAL A 60 -1.13 6.60 -19.76
C VAL A 60 0.38 6.72 -19.82
N VAL A 61 1.06 5.92 -20.67
CA VAL A 61 2.51 6.01 -20.86
C VAL A 61 2.92 7.42 -21.32
N ASP A 62 2.19 8.00 -22.28
CA ASP A 62 2.48 9.35 -22.80
C ASP A 62 2.27 10.44 -21.73
N ILE A 63 1.30 10.26 -20.82
CA ILE A 63 1.06 11.17 -19.68
C ILE A 63 2.13 11.00 -18.60
N VAL A 64 2.54 9.77 -18.29
CA VAL A 64 3.47 9.48 -17.18
C VAL A 64 4.92 9.79 -17.55
N ARG A 65 5.33 9.51 -18.79
CA ARG A 65 6.73 9.64 -19.26
C ARG A 65 7.40 10.99 -18.98
N PRO A 66 6.73 12.16 -19.07
CA PRO A 66 7.36 13.46 -18.81
C PRO A 66 7.75 13.70 -17.34
N TYR A 67 7.30 12.85 -16.40
CA TYR A 67 7.56 13.02 -14.98
C TYR A 67 8.74 12.17 -14.51
N ASP A 68 9.79 12.83 -14.03
CA ASP A 68 11.06 12.21 -13.60
C ASP A 68 11.02 11.71 -12.14
N PHE A 69 10.01 10.92 -11.76
CA PHE A 69 10.00 10.28 -10.44
C PHE A 69 11.12 9.24 -10.33
N GLN A 70 11.87 9.24 -9.23
CA GLN A 70 12.90 8.23 -8.96
C GLN A 70 12.28 6.84 -8.79
N LYS A 71 11.09 6.76 -8.20
CA LYS A 71 10.33 5.51 -8.04
C LYS A 71 8.87 5.68 -8.44
N LEU A 72 8.38 4.70 -9.18
CA LEU A 72 6.98 4.58 -9.54
C LEU A 72 6.43 3.26 -8.99
N SER A 73 5.29 3.32 -8.31
CA SER A 73 4.46 2.15 -7.98
C SER A 73 3.09 2.27 -8.64
N LEU A 74 2.43 1.15 -8.88
CA LEU A 74 1.04 1.13 -9.30
C LEU A 74 0.18 0.55 -8.17
N HIS A 75 -0.88 1.26 -7.81
CA HIS A 75 -1.87 0.73 -6.90
C HIS A 75 -2.83 -0.20 -7.66
N GLY A 76 -2.90 -1.47 -7.25
CA GLY A 76 -3.77 -2.46 -7.88
C GLY A 76 -5.26 -2.22 -7.63
N GLN A 77 -6.10 -3.20 -7.97
CA GLN A 77 -7.55 -3.10 -7.75
C GLN A 77 -7.88 -2.95 -6.26
N ILE A 78 -8.79 -2.04 -5.89
CA ILE A 78 -9.32 -1.97 -4.52
C ILE A 78 -10.02 -3.27 -4.10
N VAL A 79 -10.64 -3.95 -5.06
CA VAL A 79 -11.30 -5.25 -4.87
C VAL A 79 -10.34 -6.45 -4.99
N SER A 80 -9.02 -6.22 -5.04
CA SER A 80 -8.07 -7.33 -5.15
C SER A 80 -8.25 -8.29 -3.98
N ASN A 81 -8.42 -9.57 -4.30
CA ASN A 81 -8.73 -10.58 -3.31
C ASN A 81 -8.40 -11.99 -3.82
N PHE A 82 -7.26 -12.53 -3.42
CA PHE A 82 -6.91 -13.93 -3.72
C PHE A 82 -7.59 -14.95 -2.79
N MET A 83 -8.45 -14.53 -1.86
CA MET A 83 -9.35 -15.41 -1.13
C MET A 83 -10.74 -15.55 -1.78
N ASP A 84 -11.02 -14.82 -2.87
CA ASP A 84 -12.28 -14.98 -3.62
C ASP A 84 -12.27 -16.28 -4.44
N ARG A 85 -12.76 -17.38 -3.84
CA ARG A 85 -12.80 -18.71 -4.49
C ARG A 85 -13.49 -18.69 -5.85
N GLN A 86 -14.60 -17.96 -5.95
CA GLN A 86 -15.41 -17.93 -7.16
C GLN A 86 -14.71 -17.19 -8.30
N HIS A 87 -14.02 -16.08 -7.98
CA HIS A 87 -13.43 -15.20 -8.99
C HIS A 87 -11.89 -15.21 -8.99
N LEU A 88 -11.22 -16.12 -8.29
CA LEU A 88 -9.74 -16.19 -8.22
C LEU A 88 -9.09 -16.15 -9.61
N HIS A 89 -9.65 -16.89 -10.56
CA HIS A 89 -9.13 -16.92 -11.93
C HIS A 89 -9.26 -15.58 -12.67
N LEU A 90 -10.26 -14.76 -12.32
CA LEU A 90 -10.42 -13.39 -12.85
C LEU A 90 -9.44 -12.44 -12.16
N GLN A 91 -9.32 -12.54 -10.83
CA GLN A 91 -8.37 -11.75 -10.04
C GLN A 91 -6.93 -11.95 -10.56
N LYS A 92 -6.50 -13.22 -10.76
CA LYS A 92 -5.19 -13.55 -11.33
C LYS A 92 -4.99 -12.99 -12.74
N LYS A 93 -6.01 -13.03 -13.60
CA LYS A 93 -5.93 -12.44 -14.95
C LYS A 93 -5.71 -10.92 -14.89
N VAL A 94 -6.41 -10.22 -14.01
CA VAL A 94 -6.24 -8.77 -13.83
C VAL A 94 -4.86 -8.46 -13.26
N VAL A 95 -4.40 -9.16 -12.22
CA VAL A 95 -3.07 -8.96 -11.63
C VAL A 95 -1.96 -9.20 -12.66
N ARG A 96 -2.07 -10.23 -13.51
CA ARG A 96 -1.12 -10.45 -14.61
C ARG A 96 -1.05 -9.25 -15.57
N ALA A 97 -2.20 -8.69 -15.96
CA ALA A 97 -2.23 -7.50 -16.81
C ALA A 97 -1.68 -6.25 -16.10
N MET A 98 -1.85 -6.14 -14.78
CA MET A 98 -1.25 -5.06 -13.98
C MET A 98 0.26 -5.17 -13.87
N LEU A 99 0.81 -6.38 -13.73
CA LEU A 99 2.25 -6.63 -13.72
C LEU A 99 2.88 -6.27 -15.08
N GLU A 100 2.21 -6.58 -16.18
CA GLU A 100 2.63 -6.13 -17.51
C GLU A 100 2.55 -4.59 -17.64
N LEU A 101 1.54 -3.95 -17.04
CA LEU A 101 1.44 -2.49 -17.01
C LEU A 101 2.56 -1.85 -16.19
N CYS A 102 2.97 -2.46 -15.07
CA CYS A 102 4.15 -2.05 -14.30
C CYS A 102 5.40 -2.00 -15.19
N ASP A 103 5.68 -3.07 -15.93
CA ASP A 103 6.80 -3.13 -16.88
C ASP A 103 6.73 -2.02 -17.94
N ARG A 104 5.56 -1.82 -18.56
CA ARG A 104 5.34 -0.78 -19.59
C ARG A 104 5.53 0.65 -19.06
N LEU A 105 5.26 0.89 -17.78
CA LEU A 105 5.41 2.20 -17.13
C LEU A 105 6.75 2.36 -16.39
N GLY A 106 7.56 1.31 -16.30
CA GLY A 106 8.78 1.31 -15.48
C GLY A 106 8.51 1.36 -13.98
N ALA A 107 7.31 0.93 -13.55
CA ALA A 107 6.97 0.83 -12.14
C ALA A 107 7.52 -0.47 -11.54
N GLY A 108 8.30 -0.37 -10.46
CA GLY A 108 8.93 -1.54 -9.83
C GLY A 108 8.02 -2.27 -8.83
N ILE A 109 6.85 -1.71 -8.52
CA ILE A 109 5.96 -2.17 -7.44
C ILE A 109 4.52 -2.22 -7.95
N LEU A 110 3.82 -3.30 -7.59
CA LEU A 110 2.36 -3.43 -7.69
C LEU A 110 1.76 -3.65 -6.30
N VAL A 111 0.89 -2.75 -5.85
CA VAL A 111 0.14 -2.94 -4.60
C VAL A 111 -0.99 -3.95 -4.80
N HIS A 112 -1.11 -4.90 -3.88
CA HIS A 112 -2.17 -5.89 -3.83
C HIS A 112 -2.72 -6.00 -2.42
N HIS A 113 -4.05 -5.83 -2.27
CA HIS A 113 -4.73 -5.98 -1.00
C HIS A 113 -4.69 -7.43 -0.50
N SER A 114 -4.40 -7.63 0.78
CA SER A 114 -4.63 -8.91 1.45
C SER A 114 -6.10 -9.31 1.43
N GLY A 115 -6.32 -10.61 1.34
CA GLY A 115 -7.61 -11.22 1.06
C GLY A 115 -8.64 -11.00 2.15
N ALA A 116 -9.89 -11.15 1.74
CA ALA A 116 -11.05 -11.12 2.62
C ALA A 116 -12.05 -12.21 2.23
N ALA A 117 -12.76 -12.73 3.22
CA ALA A 117 -13.86 -13.65 2.97
C ALA A 117 -14.93 -13.51 4.07
N LEU A 118 -16.16 -13.90 3.76
CA LEU A 118 -17.14 -14.21 4.79
C LEU A 118 -17.05 -15.71 5.06
N LEU A 119 -16.64 -16.10 6.26
CA LEU A 119 -16.51 -17.50 6.61
C LEU A 119 -17.90 -18.13 6.81
N GLY A 120 -18.15 -19.25 6.13
CA GLY A 120 -19.27 -20.12 6.46
C GLY A 120 -19.11 -20.77 7.85
N PRO A 121 -20.17 -21.36 8.42
CA PRO A 121 -20.15 -21.97 9.76
C PRO A 121 -19.06 -23.03 10.00
N ASP A 122 -18.63 -23.71 8.93
CA ASP A 122 -17.63 -24.79 8.97
C ASP A 122 -16.33 -24.41 8.23
N GLU A 123 -16.19 -23.17 7.76
CA GLU A 123 -14.97 -22.71 7.09
C GLU A 123 -13.97 -22.16 8.09
N ASN A 124 -12.71 -22.59 7.98
CA ASN A 124 -11.60 -22.00 8.71
C ASN A 124 -10.77 -21.09 7.78
N GLY A 125 -10.09 -20.11 8.36
CA GLY A 125 -9.25 -19.18 7.61
C GLY A 125 -8.02 -19.82 6.96
N ALA A 126 -7.57 -20.99 7.44
CA ALA A 126 -6.32 -21.61 6.99
C ALA A 126 -6.37 -22.04 5.51
N ASP A 127 -7.51 -22.55 5.05
CA ASP A 127 -7.68 -22.91 3.63
C ASP A 127 -7.67 -21.68 2.71
N LEU A 128 -8.14 -20.52 3.22
CA LEU A 128 -8.11 -19.25 2.49
C LEU A 128 -6.70 -18.65 2.48
N ASP A 129 -6.00 -18.71 3.61
CA ASP A 129 -4.61 -18.29 3.71
C ASP A 129 -3.73 -19.12 2.76
N GLN A 130 -3.95 -20.44 2.69
CA GLN A 130 -3.22 -21.29 1.75
C GLN A 130 -3.52 -20.93 0.29
N MET A 131 -4.80 -20.67 -0.03
CA MET A 131 -5.22 -20.25 -1.36
C MET A 131 -4.57 -18.92 -1.78
N GLU A 132 -4.49 -17.95 -0.86
CA GLU A 132 -3.81 -16.69 -1.11
C GLU A 132 -2.31 -16.89 -1.30
N ARG A 133 -1.65 -17.71 -0.47
CA ARG A 133 -0.22 -18.05 -0.62
C ARG A 133 0.08 -18.69 -1.96
N ASP A 134 -0.73 -19.66 -2.40
CA ASP A 134 -0.56 -20.33 -3.69
C ASP A 134 -0.73 -19.34 -4.86
N ALA A 135 -1.69 -18.42 -4.75
CA ALA A 135 -1.92 -17.38 -5.75
C ALA A 135 -0.79 -16.35 -5.80
N LEU A 136 -0.29 -15.91 -4.64
CA LEU A 136 0.84 -15.00 -4.51
C LEU A 136 2.13 -15.64 -5.01
N ALA A 137 2.37 -16.92 -4.72
CA ALA A 137 3.53 -17.64 -5.25
C ALA A 137 3.48 -17.67 -6.78
N GLU A 138 2.33 -18.04 -7.38
CA GLU A 138 2.16 -18.04 -8.83
C GLU A 138 2.37 -16.65 -9.44
N MET A 139 1.76 -15.60 -8.87
CA MET A 139 1.90 -14.23 -9.39
C MET A 139 3.26 -13.62 -9.09
N GLY A 140 3.94 -14.04 -8.03
CA GLY A 140 5.32 -13.66 -7.71
C GLY A 140 6.30 -14.15 -8.77
N GLU A 141 6.10 -15.35 -9.32
CA GLU A 141 6.90 -15.85 -10.45
C GLU A 141 6.70 -15.01 -11.71
N VAL A 142 5.47 -14.54 -11.97
CA VAL A 142 5.15 -13.62 -13.07
C VAL A 142 5.80 -12.26 -12.83
N ALA A 143 5.66 -11.72 -11.62
CA ALA A 143 6.22 -10.44 -11.23
C ALA A 143 7.75 -10.43 -11.38
N ARG A 144 8.41 -11.54 -11.00
CA ARG A 144 9.85 -11.74 -11.25
C ARG A 144 10.23 -11.62 -12.71
N GLY A 145 9.40 -12.14 -13.62
CA GLY A 145 9.63 -12.03 -15.07
C GLY A 145 9.68 -10.58 -15.58
N TYR A 146 8.97 -9.67 -14.91
CA TYR A 146 8.96 -8.23 -15.19
C TYR A 146 9.92 -7.42 -14.30
N GLY A 147 10.62 -8.06 -13.35
CA GLY A 147 11.43 -7.34 -12.36
C GLY A 147 10.59 -6.51 -11.37
N VAL A 148 9.31 -6.84 -11.20
CA VAL A 148 8.36 -6.14 -10.33
C VAL A 148 8.24 -6.88 -8.98
N ARG A 149 7.99 -6.15 -7.89
CA ARG A 149 7.54 -6.72 -6.62
C ARG A 149 6.05 -6.52 -6.43
N ILE A 150 5.34 -7.58 -6.05
CA ILE A 150 4.00 -7.46 -5.47
C ILE A 150 4.18 -7.11 -3.99
N VAL A 151 3.50 -6.07 -3.55
CA VAL A 151 3.50 -5.65 -2.14
C VAL A 151 2.12 -5.94 -1.55
N LEU A 152 2.07 -6.88 -0.61
CA LEU A 152 0.84 -7.36 0.02
C LEU A 152 0.46 -6.44 1.18
N GLU A 153 -0.59 -5.67 0.97
CA GLU A 153 -1.07 -4.67 1.91
C GLU A 153 -1.96 -5.29 2.99
N ASN A 154 -1.70 -4.96 4.26
CA ASN A 154 -2.63 -5.25 5.33
C ASN A 154 -3.88 -4.37 5.20
N ILE A 155 -5.05 -5.02 5.09
CA ILE A 155 -6.34 -4.34 5.04
C ILE A 155 -7.13 -4.69 6.30
N PHE A 156 -8.02 -3.79 6.71
CA PHE A 156 -8.82 -3.91 7.92
C PHE A 156 -10.25 -4.39 7.65
N THR A 157 -10.88 -4.91 8.69
CA THR A 157 -12.25 -5.44 8.64
C THR A 157 -13.27 -4.32 8.44
N THR A 158 -14.04 -4.38 7.35
CA THR A 158 -15.02 -3.34 6.98
C THR A 158 -16.46 -3.72 7.31
N GLU A 159 -16.73 -4.99 7.61
CA GLU A 159 -18.06 -5.49 7.93
C GLU A 159 -18.01 -6.66 8.93
N SER A 160 -19.09 -6.82 9.70
CA SER A 160 -19.19 -7.88 10.70
C SER A 160 -19.15 -9.27 10.05
N GLY A 161 -18.36 -10.18 10.61
CA GLY A 161 -18.20 -11.55 10.12
C GLY A 161 -17.20 -11.71 8.96
N GLN A 162 -16.60 -10.62 8.49
CA GLN A 162 -15.52 -10.67 7.51
C GLN A 162 -14.22 -11.17 8.16
N TYR A 163 -13.67 -12.21 7.57
CA TYR A 163 -12.33 -12.70 7.83
C TYR A 163 -11.32 -11.89 7.03
N ARG A 164 -10.27 -11.46 7.73
CA ARG A 164 -9.04 -10.88 7.20
C ARG A 164 -7.87 -11.34 8.03
N GLN A 165 -6.70 -11.37 7.42
CA GLN A 165 -5.44 -11.57 8.13
C GLN A 165 -5.11 -10.33 8.98
N THR A 166 -4.58 -10.54 10.18
CA THR A 166 -3.92 -9.44 10.94
C THR A 166 -2.60 -9.05 10.27
N PRO A 167 -1.99 -7.89 10.61
CA PRO A 167 -0.68 -7.52 10.07
C PRO A 167 0.40 -8.62 10.30
N ARG A 168 0.41 -9.27 11.47
CA ARG A 168 1.28 -10.43 11.72
C ARG A 168 1.01 -11.58 10.76
N GLN A 169 -0.25 -11.93 10.52
CA GLN A 169 -0.61 -13.02 9.61
C GLN A 169 -0.25 -12.70 8.16
N VAL A 170 -0.38 -11.44 7.73
CA VAL A 170 0.12 -10.98 6.42
C VAL A 170 1.64 -11.21 6.34
N ALA A 171 2.37 -10.88 7.39
CA ALA A 171 3.81 -11.12 7.46
C ALA A 171 4.17 -12.62 7.40
N GLU A 172 3.39 -13.48 8.06
CA GLU A 172 3.51 -14.93 7.98
C GLU A 172 3.23 -15.45 6.58
N THR A 173 2.23 -14.91 5.89
CA THR A 173 1.91 -15.22 4.49
C THR A 173 3.07 -14.86 3.56
N VAL A 174 3.64 -13.65 3.67
CA VAL A 174 4.82 -13.23 2.89
C VAL A 174 6.02 -14.17 3.14
N ARG A 175 6.30 -14.51 4.40
CA ARG A 175 7.39 -15.45 4.73
C ARG A 175 7.15 -16.84 4.17
N ALA A 176 5.91 -17.32 4.19
CA ALA A 176 5.54 -18.63 3.68
C ALA A 176 5.64 -18.72 2.15
N VAL A 177 5.34 -17.63 1.42
CA VAL A 177 5.56 -17.55 -0.03
C VAL A 177 7.06 -17.61 -0.35
N GLY A 178 7.90 -16.93 0.45
CA GLY A 178 9.36 -17.09 0.40
C GLY A 178 10.01 -16.59 -0.91
N SER A 179 9.44 -15.57 -1.55
CA SER A 179 9.93 -14.98 -2.80
C SER A 179 10.31 -13.51 -2.62
N ASP A 180 11.47 -13.08 -3.14
CA ASP A 180 11.90 -11.66 -3.11
C ASP A 180 10.97 -10.73 -3.93
N ASN A 181 10.11 -11.30 -4.78
CA ASN A 181 9.12 -10.59 -5.58
C ASN A 181 7.76 -10.48 -4.90
N VAL A 182 7.59 -11.00 -3.69
CA VAL A 182 6.40 -10.82 -2.85
C VAL A 182 6.86 -10.35 -1.49
N VAL A 183 6.58 -9.11 -1.15
CA VAL A 183 6.92 -8.51 0.16
C VAL A 183 5.68 -7.88 0.77
N ALA A 184 5.75 -7.46 2.03
CA ALA A 184 4.64 -6.77 2.67
C ALA A 184 4.61 -5.27 2.30
N LEU A 185 3.40 -4.70 2.35
CA LEU A 185 3.15 -3.26 2.45
C LEU A 185 2.50 -3.01 3.81
N ILE A 186 3.06 -2.10 4.62
CA ILE A 186 2.38 -1.64 5.82
C ILE A 186 1.59 -0.38 5.50
N ASP A 187 0.26 -0.48 5.55
CA ASP A 187 -0.59 0.67 5.81
C ASP A 187 -0.79 0.78 7.32
N PHE A 188 -0.26 1.86 7.91
CA PHE A 188 -0.25 2.04 9.36
C PHE A 188 -1.65 2.31 9.93
N SER A 189 -2.50 3.04 9.20
CA SER A 189 -3.87 3.33 9.63
C SER A 189 -4.71 2.06 9.57
N HIS A 190 -4.61 1.28 8.49
CA HIS A 190 -5.28 -0.02 8.37
C HIS A 190 -4.84 -0.97 9.48
N ALA A 191 -3.53 -1.05 9.76
CA ALA A 191 -3.01 -1.88 10.84
C ALA A 191 -3.57 -1.46 12.20
N TYR A 192 -3.70 -0.15 12.44
CA TYR A 192 -4.23 0.38 13.69
C TYR A 192 -5.72 0.08 13.85
N ILE A 193 -6.53 0.33 12.80
CA ILE A 193 -7.95 0.04 12.79
C ILE A 193 -8.21 -1.46 13.01
N GLU A 194 -7.49 -2.33 12.31
CA GLU A 194 -7.64 -3.77 12.43
C GLU A 194 -7.21 -4.28 13.82
N SER A 195 -6.13 -3.72 14.37
CA SER A 195 -5.67 -4.06 15.72
C SER A 195 -6.71 -3.68 16.77
N THR A 196 -7.28 -2.48 16.68
CA THR A 196 -8.38 -2.05 17.56
C THR A 196 -9.60 -2.95 17.40
N PHE A 197 -10.00 -3.27 16.17
CA PHE A 197 -11.15 -4.13 15.90
C PHE A 197 -11.00 -5.53 16.52
N LYS A 198 -9.81 -6.10 16.46
CA LYS A 198 -9.51 -7.44 17.00
C LYS A 198 -9.02 -7.46 18.45
N GLY A 199 -8.86 -6.30 19.08
CA GLY A 199 -8.32 -6.19 20.44
C GLY A 199 -6.85 -6.62 20.56
N LEU A 200 -6.05 -6.33 19.53
CA LEU A 200 -4.63 -6.65 19.44
C LEU A 200 -3.77 -5.43 19.82
N ASP A 201 -2.51 -5.69 20.18
CA ASP A 201 -1.52 -4.62 20.36
C ASP A 201 -0.99 -4.15 19.00
N PHE A 202 -1.32 -2.92 18.63
CA PHE A 202 -0.93 -2.31 17.36
C PHE A 202 0.59 -2.30 17.15
N ARG A 203 1.39 -2.03 18.20
CA ARG A 203 2.85 -1.94 18.07
C ARG A 203 3.46 -3.32 17.87
N ASP A 204 2.94 -4.35 18.53
CA ASP A 204 3.37 -5.74 18.32
C ASP A 204 3.03 -6.26 16.92
N GLU A 205 1.87 -5.90 16.38
CA GLU A 205 1.50 -6.26 15.00
C GLU A 205 2.43 -5.58 13.98
N LEU A 206 2.77 -4.30 14.18
CA LEU A 206 3.75 -3.61 13.35
C LEU A 206 5.16 -4.23 13.45
N ARG A 207 5.62 -4.57 14.65
CA ARG A 207 6.92 -5.25 14.87
C ARG A 207 7.01 -6.57 14.11
N ALA A 208 5.90 -7.32 14.08
CA ALA A 208 5.85 -8.61 13.40
C ALA A 208 5.94 -8.47 11.88
N MET A 209 5.38 -7.39 11.32
CA MET A 209 5.27 -7.15 9.88
C MET A 209 6.48 -6.41 9.28
N ALA A 210 7.02 -5.42 9.98
CA ALA A 210 8.08 -4.53 9.47
C ALA A 210 9.29 -5.25 8.82
N PRO A 211 9.82 -6.38 9.36
CA PRO A 211 10.99 -7.03 8.78
C PRO A 211 10.81 -7.60 7.36
N VAL A 212 9.57 -7.74 6.90
CA VAL A 212 9.26 -8.23 5.54
C VAL A 212 8.63 -7.17 4.65
N THR A 213 8.60 -5.91 5.11
CA THR A 213 7.92 -4.80 4.44
C THR A 213 8.87 -4.05 3.52
N GLY A 214 8.47 -3.88 2.25
CA GLY A 214 9.22 -3.15 1.21
C GLY A 214 8.50 -1.92 0.65
N HIS A 215 7.32 -1.60 1.17
CA HIS A 215 6.51 -0.44 0.76
C HIS A 215 5.66 0.03 1.95
N LEU A 216 5.42 1.32 2.07
CA LEU A 216 4.71 1.91 3.22
C LEU A 216 3.63 2.86 2.73
N HIS A 217 2.41 2.72 3.25
CA HIS A 217 1.33 3.70 3.11
C HIS A 217 1.19 4.49 4.41
N VAL A 218 1.36 5.81 4.30
CA VAL A 218 1.43 6.74 5.43
C VAL A 218 0.32 7.78 5.34
N HIS A 219 -0.63 7.68 6.25
CA HIS A 219 -1.67 8.67 6.50
C HIS A 219 -2.20 8.46 7.91
N ASP A 220 -2.77 9.51 8.49
CA ASP A 220 -3.16 9.50 9.89
C ASP A 220 -4.63 9.09 10.10
N SER A 221 -4.88 8.55 11.28
CA SER A 221 -6.23 8.21 11.75
C SER A 221 -6.23 8.12 13.29
N PHE A 222 -7.32 7.62 13.85
CA PHE A 222 -7.46 7.37 15.29
C PHE A 222 -7.60 5.88 15.62
N GLY A 223 -7.34 5.00 14.64
CA GLY A 223 -7.45 3.56 14.81
C GLY A 223 -8.87 3.07 15.14
N LEU A 224 -9.91 3.88 14.97
CA LEU A 224 -11.28 3.51 15.31
C LEU A 224 -11.95 2.80 14.13
N PRO A 225 -12.48 1.57 14.29
CA PRO A 225 -13.20 0.89 13.22
C PRO A 225 -14.53 1.57 12.90
N TYR A 226 -15.07 1.30 11.71
CA TYR A 226 -16.38 1.81 11.31
C TYR A 226 -17.48 1.31 12.25
N THR A 227 -18.08 2.24 13.00
CA THR A 227 -19.27 1.98 13.83
C THR A 227 -20.57 2.31 13.11
N ARG A 228 -20.48 2.97 11.94
CA ARG A 228 -21.62 3.37 11.10
C ARG A 228 -21.20 3.32 9.63
N LYS A 229 -22.18 3.07 8.74
CA LYS A 229 -21.93 2.97 7.29
C LYS A 229 -22.00 4.31 6.56
N THR A 230 -22.57 5.34 7.16
CA THR A 230 -22.85 6.62 6.49
C THR A 230 -22.70 7.80 7.45
N PHE A 231 -22.09 8.87 6.94
CA PHE A 231 -22.05 10.21 7.53
C PHE A 231 -22.79 11.17 6.60
N TYR A 232 -23.38 12.25 7.14
CA TYR A 232 -24.05 13.26 6.32
C TYR A 232 -23.06 14.19 5.61
N HIS A 233 -21.87 14.33 6.20
CA HIS A 233 -20.74 15.05 5.59
C HIS A 233 -19.42 14.32 5.90
N PRO A 234 -18.47 14.20 4.95
CA PRO A 234 -17.21 13.48 5.19
C PRO A 234 -16.40 14.00 6.40
N ALA A 235 -16.50 15.29 6.68
CA ALA A 235 -15.85 15.90 7.85
C ALA A 235 -16.36 15.36 9.20
N GLU A 236 -17.56 14.77 9.27
CA GLU A 236 -18.08 14.18 10.50
C GLU A 236 -17.27 12.94 10.90
N ALA A 237 -16.85 12.12 9.93
CA ALA A 237 -15.98 10.97 10.18
C ALA A 237 -14.65 11.44 10.78
N THR A 238 -14.05 12.48 10.22
CA THR A 238 -12.83 13.11 10.74
C THR A 238 -13.03 13.68 12.14
N ALA A 239 -14.12 14.42 12.36
CA ALA A 239 -14.41 15.02 13.67
C ALA A 239 -14.64 13.97 14.78
N LEU A 240 -15.15 12.80 14.41
CA LEU A 240 -15.38 11.68 15.33
C LEU A 240 -14.20 10.70 15.40
N GLY A 241 -13.22 10.83 14.51
CA GLY A 241 -12.08 9.93 14.37
C GLY A 241 -12.39 8.53 13.84
N ILE A 242 -13.56 8.32 13.20
CA ILE A 242 -14.06 6.99 12.86
C ILE A 242 -13.66 6.58 11.45
N GLY A 243 -13.01 5.42 11.35
CA GLY A 243 -12.73 4.72 10.11
C GLY A 243 -11.41 5.10 9.48
N ASP A 244 -11.30 4.76 8.20
CA ASP A 244 -10.15 5.07 7.39
C ASP A 244 -10.29 6.49 6.81
N LEU A 245 -9.44 7.39 7.29
CA LEU A 245 -9.64 8.85 7.16
C LEU A 245 -8.67 9.53 6.19
N HIS A 246 -7.56 8.87 5.84
CA HIS A 246 -6.52 9.42 4.95
C HIS A 246 -6.08 10.84 5.35
N LEU A 247 -5.87 11.07 6.66
CA LEU A 247 -5.55 12.40 7.18
C LEU A 247 -4.09 12.79 6.93
N PRO A 248 -3.80 14.11 6.90
CA PRO A 248 -2.44 14.62 7.02
C PRO A 248 -1.71 14.06 8.25
N ILE A 249 -0.41 13.82 8.11
CA ILE A 249 0.45 13.34 9.20
C ILE A 249 0.38 14.34 10.39
N GLY A 250 0.10 13.83 11.58
CA GLY A 250 -0.03 14.61 12.82
C GLY A 250 -1.44 15.14 13.10
N TRP A 251 -2.44 14.82 12.28
CA TRP A 251 -3.85 15.15 12.56
C TRP A 251 -4.60 14.04 13.31
N GLY A 252 -4.07 12.82 13.30
CA GLY A 252 -4.56 11.71 14.10
C GLY A 252 -3.71 11.53 15.36
N ASP A 253 -3.72 10.32 15.92
CA ASP A 253 -2.96 9.97 17.13
C ASP A 253 -1.92 8.85 16.91
N ILE A 254 -1.57 8.55 15.66
CA ILE A 254 -0.48 7.62 15.35
C ILE A 254 0.86 8.20 15.82
N ALA A 255 1.56 7.47 16.68
CA ALA A 255 2.86 7.87 17.25
C ALA A 255 4.02 7.70 16.24
N TRP A 256 4.01 8.46 15.15
CA TRP A 256 4.90 8.31 14.00
C TRP A 256 6.40 8.28 14.35
N GLU A 257 6.88 9.22 15.15
CA GLU A 257 8.31 9.29 15.52
C GLU A 257 8.74 8.07 16.36
N GLU A 258 7.90 7.63 17.30
CA GLU A 258 8.16 6.43 18.11
C GLU A 258 8.16 5.17 17.24
N ILE A 259 7.23 5.07 16.29
CA ILE A 259 7.15 3.94 15.37
C ILE A 259 8.40 3.88 14.48
N PHE A 260 8.77 4.98 13.82
CA PHE A 260 9.89 5.02 12.87
C PHE A 260 11.27 5.01 13.55
N SER A 261 11.37 5.43 14.81
CA SER A 261 12.60 5.27 15.61
C SER A 261 12.84 3.81 16.03
N GLU A 262 11.80 2.96 16.00
CA GLU A 262 11.86 1.56 16.42
C GLU A 262 11.85 0.55 15.27
N LEU A 263 11.06 0.74 14.21
CA LEU A 263 10.88 -0.28 13.17
C LEU A 263 11.94 -0.20 12.06
N THR A 264 12.49 -1.36 11.66
CA THR A 264 13.34 -1.47 10.46
C THR A 264 12.59 -2.22 9.37
N PHE A 265 12.69 -1.72 8.14
CA PHE A 265 12.05 -2.28 6.94
C PHE A 265 13.09 -2.92 6.01
N LEU A 266 12.63 -3.55 4.92
CA LEU A 266 13.52 -4.04 3.88
C LEU A 266 14.29 -2.87 3.22
N PRO A 267 15.52 -3.10 2.72
CA PRO A 267 16.25 -2.06 2.02
C PRO A 267 15.51 -1.65 0.75
N ASP A 268 15.74 -0.40 0.31
CA ASP A 268 15.12 0.14 -0.90
C ASP A 268 13.58 0.20 -0.80
N THR A 269 13.04 0.40 0.40
CA THR A 269 11.61 0.65 0.67
C THR A 269 11.19 2.01 0.11
N THR A 270 9.95 2.08 -0.38
CA THR A 270 9.28 3.33 -0.80
C THR A 270 8.23 3.71 0.23
N LEU A 271 8.17 4.98 0.60
CA LEU A 271 7.12 5.55 1.46
C LEU A 271 6.17 6.38 0.61
N ILE A 272 4.91 5.98 0.54
CA ILE A 272 3.84 6.67 -0.17
C ILE A 272 2.87 7.22 0.85
N MET A 273 2.56 8.50 0.74
CA MET A 273 1.53 9.15 1.54
C MET A 273 0.18 9.06 0.82
N GLU A 274 -0.78 8.38 1.44
CA GLU A 274 -2.15 8.30 0.95
C GLU A 274 -3.02 9.32 1.66
N ILE A 275 -2.76 10.60 1.39
CA ILE A 275 -3.55 11.70 1.93
C ILE A 275 -4.66 12.02 0.94
N ASP A 276 -5.90 12.17 1.42
CA ASP A 276 -7.02 12.57 0.57
C ASP A 276 -6.80 13.99 0.03
N SER A 277 -6.16 14.08 -1.13
CA SER A 277 -5.87 15.35 -1.78
C SER A 277 -7.12 16.05 -2.34
N GLY A 278 -8.28 15.39 -2.37
CA GLY A 278 -9.55 16.08 -2.60
C GLY A 278 -9.94 16.99 -1.44
N ARG A 279 -9.43 16.71 -0.22
CA ARG A 279 -9.73 17.45 1.01
C ARG A 279 -8.55 18.18 1.60
N PHE A 280 -7.32 17.71 1.36
CA PHE A 280 -6.12 18.11 2.09
C PHE A 280 -4.92 18.39 1.19
N LEU A 281 -5.15 18.81 -0.06
CA LEU A 281 -4.07 19.11 -1.02
C LEU A 281 -3.06 20.13 -0.46
N ASP A 282 -3.56 21.17 0.23
CA ASP A 282 -2.76 22.24 0.82
C ASP A 282 -1.86 21.75 1.97
N GLN A 283 -2.12 20.56 2.52
CA GLN A 283 -1.35 19.96 3.60
C GLN A 283 -0.21 19.04 3.10
N GLN A 284 -0.19 18.68 1.81
CA GLN A 284 0.84 17.79 1.25
C GLN A 284 2.27 18.30 1.45
N PRO A 285 2.61 19.60 1.26
CA PRO A 285 3.99 20.07 1.48
C PRO A 285 4.49 19.87 2.92
N GLY A 286 3.59 20.06 3.90
CA GLY A 286 3.89 19.82 5.31
C GLY A 286 4.13 18.33 5.59
N CYS A 287 3.25 17.47 5.05
CA CYS A 287 3.37 16.03 5.20
C CYS A 287 4.62 15.47 4.53
N LEU A 288 5.01 15.99 3.35
CA LEU A 288 6.26 15.60 2.68
C LEU A 288 7.48 15.91 3.56
N THR A 289 7.47 17.05 4.24
CA THR A 289 8.55 17.41 5.17
C THR A 289 8.62 16.42 6.33
N GLN A 290 7.48 16.08 6.93
CA GLN A 290 7.42 15.12 8.03
C GLN A 290 7.82 13.70 7.57
N ALA A 291 7.32 13.22 6.44
CA ALA A 291 7.67 11.91 5.89
C ALA A 291 9.18 11.77 5.59
N ARG A 292 9.83 12.85 5.14
CA ARG A 292 11.30 12.89 4.98
C ARG A 292 12.03 12.81 6.32
N THR A 293 11.53 13.46 7.36
CA THR A 293 12.07 13.32 8.72
C THR A 293 11.95 11.87 9.19
N LEU A 294 10.79 11.23 9.01
CA LEU A 294 10.57 9.82 9.35
C LEU A 294 11.53 8.88 8.60
N ALA A 295 11.70 9.10 7.29
CA ALA A 295 12.67 8.35 6.48
C ALA A 295 14.12 8.53 6.99
N THR A 296 14.47 9.76 7.38
CA THR A 296 15.81 10.08 7.91
C THR A 296 16.07 9.34 9.22
N LEU A 297 15.10 9.30 10.15
CA LEU A 297 15.22 8.55 11.42
C LEU A 297 15.59 7.08 11.19
N VAL A 298 14.91 6.42 10.25
CA VAL A 298 15.17 5.01 9.91
C VAL A 298 16.57 4.84 9.30
N ASN A 299 16.93 5.69 8.33
CA ASN A 299 18.18 5.59 7.58
C ASN A 299 19.42 5.91 8.44
N GLU A 300 19.35 6.90 9.32
CA GLU A 300 20.45 7.26 10.22
C GLU A 300 20.74 6.16 11.22
N ARG A 301 19.70 5.57 11.80
CA ARG A 301 19.83 4.44 12.73
C ARG A 301 20.42 3.21 12.06
N ALA A 302 19.96 2.85 10.85
CA ALA A 302 20.53 1.74 10.09
C ALA A 302 22.02 1.97 9.76
N SER A 303 22.37 3.21 9.42
CA SER A 303 23.76 3.61 9.17
C SER A 303 24.63 3.52 10.43
N ALA A 304 24.08 3.89 11.60
CA ALA A 304 24.79 3.79 12.88
C ALA A 304 25.06 2.32 13.26
N ALA A 305 24.05 1.46 13.18
CA ALA A 305 24.18 0.02 13.47
C ALA A 305 25.25 -0.65 12.59
N THR A 306 25.32 -0.27 11.30
CA THR A 306 26.34 -0.83 10.41
C THR A 306 27.76 -0.35 10.75
N ARG A 307 27.92 0.92 11.14
CA ARG A 307 29.22 1.44 11.58
C ARG A 307 29.73 0.76 12.85
N GLU A 308 28.82 0.43 13.76
CA GLU A 308 29.17 -0.32 14.98
C GLU A 308 29.57 -1.75 14.65
N ALA A 309 28.84 -2.43 13.76
CA ALA A 309 29.17 -3.79 13.32
C ALA A 309 30.54 -3.89 12.63
N LEU A 310 30.98 -2.85 11.91
CA LEU A 310 32.31 -2.81 11.27
C LEU A 310 33.46 -2.50 12.24
N ARG A 311 33.15 -2.04 13.46
CA ARG A 311 34.14 -1.72 14.51
C ARG A 311 34.35 -2.85 15.51
N ALA A 312 33.41 -3.81 15.58
CA ALA A 312 33.46 -5.01 16.42
C ALA A 312 34.24 -6.13 15.71
#